data_AF-A0A4D4J5U8-F1
#
_entry.id   AF-A0A4D4J5U8-F1
#
_cell.length_a   1.000
_cell.length_b   1.000
_cell.length_c   1.000
_cell.angle_alpha   90.00
_cell.angle_beta   90.00
_cell.angle_gamma   90.00
#
_symmetry.space_group_name_H-M   'P 1'
#
loop_
_entity.id
_entity.type
_entity.pdbx_description
1 polymer ?
#
loop_
_entity_poly.entity_id
_entity_poly.type
_entity_poly.pdbx_seq_one_letter_code
_entity_poly.pdbx_strand_id
1 'polypeptide(L)'
;MGGFQTNHEHLAEAGRQIAAHGEGSQEIQGKIREANVSPQSWGLLGLEALFPIYLTLLSDLESHLAAMQHHLTETGDALGQTADAYRQLEEEVARSFQDILDRLDGGGPTPLNSPSAPDSSGLYT
;
A
#
# COMPACT_ATOMS: atom_id res chain seq x y z
N MET A 1 26.32 -3.12 11.62
CA MET A 1 25.47 -2.76 10.46
C MET A 1 24.03 -2.69 10.94
N GLY A 2 23.61 -1.54 11.48
CA GLY A 2 22.21 -1.30 11.82
C GLY A 2 21.50 -0.86 10.55
N GLY A 3 20.78 -1.78 9.92
CA GLY A 3 19.93 -1.48 8.76
C GLY A 3 18.83 -0.50 9.12
N PHE A 4 18.31 0.22 8.13
CA PHE A 4 17.19 1.14 8.26
C PHE A 4 16.05 0.44 9.01
N GLN A 5 15.80 0.82 10.27
CA GLN A 5 14.65 0.35 11.05
C GLN A 5 13.37 1.05 10.59
N THR A 6 13.16 1.18 9.28
CA THR A 6 11.85 1.56 8.75
C THR A 6 11.03 0.29 8.86
N ASN A 7 10.25 0.21 9.94
CA ASN A 7 9.49 -0.98 10.30
C ASN A 7 8.32 -1.13 9.31
N HIS A 8 8.64 -1.57 8.09
CA HIS A 8 7.71 -1.75 6.97
C HIS A 8 6.59 -2.72 7.33
N GLU A 9 6.84 -3.65 8.26
CA GLU A 9 5.82 -4.48 8.89
C GLU A 9 4.80 -3.65 9.68
N HIS A 10 5.22 -2.63 10.42
CA HIS A 10 4.31 -1.73 11.14
C HIS A 10 3.51 -0.82 10.19
N LEU A 11 4.08 -0.41 9.07
CA LEU A 11 3.37 0.35 8.03
C LEU A 11 2.32 -0.52 7.33
N ALA A 12 2.67 -1.76 6.98
CA ALA A 12 1.74 -2.73 6.42
C ALA A 12 0.63 -3.09 7.41
N GLU A 13 0.96 -3.28 8.69
CA GLU A 13 0.00 -3.56 9.74
C GLU A 13 -0.95 -2.38 10.00
N ALA A 14 -0.43 -1.16 10.04
CA ALA A 14 -1.25 0.04 10.15
C ALA A 14 -2.19 0.17 8.94
N GLY A 15 -1.71 -0.09 7.71
CA GLY A 15 -2.53 -0.10 6.52
C GLY A 15 -3.67 -1.12 6.59
N ARG A 16 -3.40 -2.34 7.07
CA ARG A 16 -4.42 -3.38 7.30
C ARG A 16 -5.46 -2.96 8.33
N GLN A 17 -5.04 -2.38 9.45
CA GLN A 17 -5.96 -1.93 10.50
C GLN A 17 -6.86 -0.79 10.03
N ILE A 18 -6.31 0.15 9.24
CA ILE A 18 -7.07 1.25 8.64
C ILE A 18 -8.10 0.72 7.64
N ALA A 19 -7.71 -0.23 6.78
CA ALA A 19 -8.64 -0.87 5.85
C ALA A 19 -9.77 -1.62 6.58
N ALA A 20 -9.44 -2.34 7.67
CA ALA A 20 -10.44 -3.02 8.50
C ALA A 20 -11.43 -2.04 9.18
N HIS A 21 -11.00 -0.84 9.55
CA HIS A 21 -11.92 0.22 9.99
C HIS A 21 -12.84 0.75 8.88
N GLY A 22 -12.38 0.70 7.63
CA GLY A 22 -13.22 0.92 6.45
C GLY A 22 -14.37 -0.10 6.35
N GLU A 23 -14.09 -1.37 6.58
CA GLU A 23 -15.11 -2.44 6.58
C GLU A 23 -16.14 -2.25 7.72
N GLY A 24 -15.68 -1.89 8.92
CA GLY A 24 -16.59 -1.57 10.04
C GLY A 24 -17.54 -0.41 9.74
N SER A 25 -17.15 0.53 8.87
CA SER A 25 -18.02 1.62 8.43
C SER A 25 -19.17 1.13 7.54
N GLN A 26 -19.00 0.04 6.78
CA GLN A 26 -20.10 -0.58 6.03
C GLN A 26 -21.12 -1.23 6.96
N GLU A 27 -20.67 -1.87 8.04
CA GLU A 27 -21.57 -2.44 9.04
C GLU A 27 -22.42 -1.35 9.71
N ILE A 28 -21.80 -0.20 10.03
CA ILE A 28 -22.49 0.96 10.58
C ILE A 28 -23.52 1.51 9.56
N GLN A 29 -23.15 1.62 8.28
CA GLN A 29 -24.10 2.00 7.22
C GLN A 29 -25.30 1.03 7.14
N GLY A 30 -25.05 -0.27 7.25
CA GLY A 30 -26.10 -1.29 7.27
C GLY A 30 -27.07 -1.09 8.43
N LYS A 31 -26.53 -0.90 9.64
CA LYS A 31 -27.32 -0.62 10.86
C LYS A 31 -28.09 0.69 10.77
N ILE A 32 -27.54 1.71 10.12
CA ILE A 32 -28.23 2.99 9.88
C ILE A 32 -29.44 2.79 8.98
N ARG A 33 -29.33 1.99 7.91
CA ARG A 33 -30.48 1.66 7.06
C ARG A 33 -31.53 0.84 7.79
N GLU A 34 -31.12 -0.11 8.63
CA GLU A 34 -32.05 -0.90 9.44
C GLU A 34 -32.75 -0.08 10.51
N ALA A 35 -32.05 0.91 11.09
CA ALA A 35 -32.60 1.83 12.07
C ALA A 35 -33.47 2.95 11.46
N ASN A 36 -33.60 3.00 10.13
CA ASN A 36 -34.39 4.01 9.45
C ASN A 36 -35.88 3.85 9.79
N VAL A 37 -36.46 4.88 10.40
CA VAL A 37 -37.85 4.89 10.84
C VAL A 37 -38.78 5.33 9.72
N SER A 38 -39.81 4.52 9.46
CA SER A 38 -40.80 4.78 8.41
C SER A 38 -41.50 6.13 8.60
N PRO A 39 -41.94 6.82 7.53
CA PRO A 39 -42.62 8.11 7.63
C PRO A 39 -43.84 8.10 8.57
N GLN A 40 -44.53 6.95 8.65
CA GLN A 40 -45.70 6.74 9.50
C GLN A 40 -45.37 6.89 10.99
N SER A 41 -44.13 6.59 11.38
CA SER A 41 -43.63 6.67 12.76
C SER A 41 -43.41 8.11 13.24
N TRP A 42 -43.33 9.09 12.32
CA TRP A 42 -43.10 10.50 12.64
C TRP A 42 -44.38 11.29 12.94
N GLY A 43 -45.56 10.71 12.65
CA GLY A 43 -46.85 11.38 12.80
C GLY A 43 -47.03 12.57 11.84
N LEU A 44 -48.24 13.15 11.81
CA LEU A 44 -48.61 14.18 10.83
C LEU A 44 -47.74 15.45 10.92
N LEU A 45 -47.41 15.87 12.14
CA LEU A 45 -46.59 17.06 12.41
C LEU A 45 -45.09 16.84 12.11
N GLY A 46 -44.60 15.62 12.32
CA GLY A 46 -43.21 15.28 12.05
C GLY A 46 -42.92 15.08 10.56
N LEU A 47 -43.92 14.64 9.79
CA LEU A 47 -43.78 14.31 8.37
C LEU A 47 -43.49 15.52 7.48
N GLU A 48 -44.09 16.68 7.76
CA GLU A 48 -43.90 17.87 6.92
C GLU A 48 -42.65 18.68 7.28
N ALA A 49 -42.32 18.79 8.57
CA ALA A 49 -41.24 19.68 9.03
C ALA A 49 -39.93 18.96 9.33
N LEU A 50 -39.98 17.80 9.98
CA LEU A 50 -38.79 17.15 10.56
C LEU A 50 -38.29 15.98 9.73
N PHE A 51 -39.20 15.24 9.08
CA PHE A 51 -38.87 14.09 8.26
C PHE A 51 -37.97 14.44 7.05
N PRO A 52 -38.18 15.55 6.31
CA PRO A 52 -37.27 15.96 5.25
C PRO A 52 -35.87 16.30 5.78
N ILE A 53 -35.79 16.96 6.94
CA ILE A 53 -34.51 17.31 7.58
C ILE A 53 -33.76 16.04 8.01
N TYR A 54 -34.49 15.07 8.58
CA TYR A 54 -33.96 13.76 8.94
C TYR A 54 -33.40 13.02 7.72
N LEU A 55 -34.13 12.98 6.60
CA LEU A 55 -33.65 12.34 5.37
C LEU A 55 -32.38 13.00 4.82
N THR A 56 -32.30 14.33 4.86
CA THR A 56 -31.09 15.05 4.45
C THR A 56 -29.90 14.69 5.35
N LEU A 57 -30.07 14.73 6.68
CA LEU A 57 -29.01 14.36 7.62
C LEU A 57 -28.58 12.90 7.46
N LEU A 58 -29.54 11.99 7.22
CA LEU A 58 -29.28 10.59 6.96
C LEU A 58 -28.45 10.42 5.68
N SER A 59 -28.83 11.11 4.60
CA SER A 59 -28.10 11.10 3.33
C SER A 59 -26.69 11.67 3.45
N ASP A 60 -26.53 12.77 4.20
CA ASP A 60 -25.22 13.39 4.45
C ASP A 60 -24.31 12.45 5.26
N LEU A 61 -24.87 11.79 6.29
CA LEU A 61 -24.15 10.81 7.10
C LEU A 61 -23.72 9.61 6.25
N GLU A 62 -24.62 9.06 5.43
CA GLU A 62 -24.30 7.96 4.52
C GLU A 62 -23.19 8.34 3.54
N SER A 63 -23.25 9.55 2.97
CA SER A 63 -22.24 10.07 2.04
C SER A 63 -20.90 10.26 2.73
N HIS A 64 -20.89 10.78 3.96
CA HIS A 64 -19.67 10.95 4.74
C HIS A 64 -19.01 9.62 5.11
N LEU A 65 -19.80 8.62 5.52
CA LEU A 65 -19.31 7.27 5.81
C LEU A 65 -18.73 6.60 4.55
N ALA A 66 -19.36 6.78 3.39
CA ALA A 66 -18.84 6.28 2.12
C ALA A 66 -17.51 6.93 1.75
N ALA A 67 -17.41 8.26 1.88
CA ALA A 67 -16.17 8.99 1.62
C ALA A 67 -15.04 8.57 2.59
N MET A 68 -15.37 8.40 3.87
CA MET A 68 -14.43 7.93 4.89
C MET A 68 -13.93 6.52 4.56
N GLN A 69 -14.83 5.59 4.21
CA GLN A 69 -14.44 4.24 3.78
C GLN A 69 -13.48 4.28 2.59
N HIS A 70 -13.79 5.09 1.58
CA HIS A 70 -12.96 5.22 0.40
C HIS A 70 -11.55 5.73 0.77
N HIS A 71 -11.46 6.78 1.56
CA HIS A 71 -10.18 7.36 1.98
C HIS A 71 -9.36 6.42 2.87
N LEU A 72 -10.01 5.69 3.78
CA LEU A 72 -9.33 4.69 4.62
C LEU A 72 -8.75 3.56 3.77
N THR A 73 -9.50 3.10 2.77
CA THR A 73 -9.04 2.06 1.83
C THR A 73 -7.86 2.56 1.01
N GLU A 74 -7.97 3.75 0.39
CA GLU A 74 -6.88 4.35 -0.39
C GLU A 74 -5.62 4.57 0.46
N THR A 75 -5.78 5.04 1.70
CA THR A 75 -4.66 5.26 2.61
C THR A 75 -4.01 3.92 3.00
N GLY A 76 -4.81 2.89 3.27
CA GLY A 76 -4.33 1.55 3.54
C GLY A 76 -3.51 0.98 2.38
N ASP A 77 -4.02 1.11 1.15
CA ASP A 77 -3.34 0.68 -0.07
C ASP A 77 -2.05 1.45 -0.31
N ALA A 78 -2.05 2.77 -0.10
CA ALA A 78 -0.86 3.61 -0.24
C ALA A 78 0.23 3.25 0.78
N LEU A 79 -0.16 2.96 2.04
CA LEU A 79 0.76 2.48 3.07
C LEU A 79 1.33 1.10 2.71
N GLY A 80 0.52 0.20 2.18
CA GLY A 80 0.95 -1.11 1.68
C GLY A 80 1.98 -0.99 0.55
N GLN A 81 1.69 -0.16 -0.46
CA GLN A 81 2.61 0.11 -1.57
C GLN A 81 3.93 0.72 -1.08
N THR A 82 3.86 1.63 -0.11
CA THR A 82 5.04 2.25 0.48
C THR A 82 5.89 1.22 1.22
N ALA A 83 5.26 0.34 2.01
CA ALA A 83 5.96 -0.75 2.70
C ALA A 83 6.64 -1.71 1.73
N ASP A 84 5.98 -2.07 0.63
CA ASP A 84 6.56 -2.91 -0.42
C ASP A 84 7.76 -2.25 -1.11
N ALA A 85 7.68 -0.95 -1.38
CA ALA A 85 8.79 -0.19 -1.95
C ALA A 85 10.02 -0.18 -1.02
N TYR A 86 9.81 0.01 0.29
CA TYR A 86 10.89 -0.07 1.27
C TYR A 86 11.53 -1.46 1.31
N ARG A 87 10.74 -2.52 1.30
CA ARG A 87 11.25 -3.90 1.28
C ARG A 87 12.10 -4.19 0.04
N GLN A 88 11.61 -3.80 -1.13
CA GLN A 88 12.35 -4.00 -2.39
C GLN A 88 13.69 -3.25 -2.38
N LEU A 89 13.70 -2.03 -1.86
CA LEU A 89 14.91 -1.22 -1.75
C LEU A 89 15.91 -1.83 -0.77
N GLU A 90 15.45 -2.37 0.37
CA GLU A 90 16.31 -3.09 1.30
C GLU A 90 16.95 -4.34 0.65
N GLU A 91 16.18 -5.13 -0.11
CA GLU A 91 16.70 -6.29 -0.82
C GLU A 91 17.70 -5.93 -1.91
N GLU A 92 17.44 -4.86 -2.66
CA GLU A 92 18.36 -4.35 -3.70
C GLU A 92 19.67 -3.86 -3.08
N VAL A 93 19.58 -3.09 -1.99
CA VAL A 93 20.74 -2.61 -1.25
C VAL A 93 21.53 -3.79 -0.67
N ALA A 94 20.88 -4.77 -0.05
CA ALA A 94 21.53 -5.96 0.48
C ALA A 94 22.25 -6.76 -0.62
N ARG A 95 21.61 -6.96 -1.78
CA ARG A 95 22.23 -7.59 -2.95
C ARG A 95 23.45 -6.82 -3.45
N SER A 96 23.36 -5.49 -3.53
CA SER A 96 24.48 -4.63 -3.97
C SER A 96 25.67 -4.72 -3.01
N PHE A 97 25.42 -4.75 -1.71
CA PHE A 97 26.48 -4.90 -0.70
C PHE A 97 27.12 -6.29 -0.76
N GLN A 98 26.33 -7.34 -0.96
CA GLN A 98 26.86 -8.69 -1.13
C GLN A 98 27.74 -8.80 -2.37
N ASP A 99 27.34 -8.24 -3.51
CA ASP A 99 28.16 -8.22 -4.73
C ASP A 99 29.49 -7.46 -4.53
N ILE A 100 29.46 -6.34 -3.82
CA ILE A 100 30.68 -5.59 -3.46
C ILE A 100 31.60 -6.43 -2.57
N LEU A 101 31.04 -7.13 -1.58
CA LEU A 101 31.81 -8.00 -0.68
C LEU A 101 32.42 -9.18 -1.44
N ASP A 102 31.66 -9.85 -2.31
CA ASP A 102 32.15 -10.96 -3.13
C ASP A 102 33.30 -10.51 -4.06
N ARG A 103 33.21 -9.29 -4.61
CA ARG A 103 34.29 -8.68 -5.41
C ARG A 103 35.53 -8.31 -4.59
N LEU A 104 35.36 -7.93 -3.33
CA LEU A 104 36.45 -7.61 -2.41
C LEU A 104 37.14 -8.87 -1.88
N ASP A 105 36.38 -9.92 -1.55
CA ASP A 105 36.90 -11.22 -1.09
C ASP A 105 37.51 -12.03 -2.25
N GLY A 106 37.03 -11.84 -3.48
CA GLY A 106 37.57 -12.45 -4.71
C GLY A 106 38.87 -11.83 -5.24
N GLY A 107 39.52 -10.94 -4.49
CA GLY A 107 40.72 -10.18 -4.88
C GLY A 107 42.04 -10.96 -4.91
N GLY A 108 42.13 -12.01 -5.74
CA GLY A 108 43.37 -12.43 -6.40
C GLY A 108 43.23 -12.17 -7.91
N PRO A 109 44.23 -11.60 -8.61
CA PRO A 109 44.04 -11.17 -9.99
C PRO A 109 43.90 -12.40 -10.90
N THR A 110 42.67 -12.69 -11.32
CA THR A 110 42.44 -13.61 -12.44
C THR A 110 42.87 -12.86 -13.72
N PRO A 111 43.81 -13.39 -14.50
CA PRO A 111 44.39 -12.66 -15.61
C PRO A 111 43.30 -12.33 -16.64
N LEU A 112 43.27 -11.06 -17.04
CA LEU A 112 42.54 -10.59 -18.20
C LEU A 112 42.75 -11.56 -19.36
N ASN A 113 41.62 -12.03 -19.87
CA ASN A 113 41.47 -12.61 -21.19
C ASN A 113 42.45 -11.94 -22.17
N SER A 114 43.52 -12.65 -22.52
CA SER A 114 44.43 -12.21 -23.57
C SER A 114 43.66 -12.28 -24.88
N PRO A 115 43.46 -11.18 -25.62
CA PRO A 115 43.03 -11.29 -27.00
C PRO A 115 44.14 -12.07 -27.73
N SER A 116 43.79 -13.28 -28.15
CA SER A 116 44.62 -14.15 -29.00
C SER A 116 45.31 -13.31 -30.07
N ALA A 117 46.64 -13.29 -30.04
CA ALA A 117 47.44 -12.72 -31.11
C ALA A 117 47.06 -13.41 -32.43
N PRO A 118 46.83 -12.67 -33.54
CA PRO A 118 46.70 -13.30 -34.83
C PRO A 118 48.06 -13.88 -35.23
N ASP A 119 48.10 -15.20 -35.28
CA ASP A 119 49.18 -16.00 -35.85
C ASP A 119 49.41 -15.53 -37.30
N SER A 120 50.48 -14.76 -37.48
CA SER A 120 50.95 -14.28 -38.78
C SER A 120 52.35 -14.83 -38.98
N SER A 121 52.43 -16.14 -39.14
CA SER A 121 53.62 -16.81 -39.63
C SER A 121 53.25 -17.86 -40.67
N GLY A 122 53.00 -17.35 -41.87
CA GLY A 122 53.43 -17.98 -43.12
C GLY A 122 52.40 -18.83 -43.83
N LEU A 123 52.07 -18.45 -45.08
CA LEU A 123 52.36 -19.31 -46.22
C LEU A 123 52.15 -18.58 -47.57
N TYR A 124 53.28 -18.37 -48.27
CA TYR A 124 53.49 -18.51 -49.72
C TYR A 124 52.54 -17.79 -50.71
N THR A 125 53.04 -16.76 -51.40
CA THR A 125 53.60 -16.83 -52.77
C THR A 125 54.20 -15.50 -53.20
#